data_AF-A0A547PS35-F1
#
_entry.id   AF-A0A547PS35-F1
#
_cell.length_a   1.000
_cell.length_b   1.000
_cell.length_c   1.000
_cell.angle_alpha   90.00
_cell.angle_beta   90.00
_cell.angle_gamma   90.00
#
_symmetry.space_group_name_H-M   'P 1'
#
loop_
_entity.id
_entity.type
_entity.pdbx_description
1 polymer ?
#
loop_
_entity_poly.entity_id
_entity_poly.type
_entity_poly.pdbx_seq_one_letter_code
_entity_poly.pdbx_strand_id
1 'polypeptide(L)'
;MLDGSDFTWVLYSDVSDVAADVLVSRGRLWVLNTLLHFAGGFIGMILSFGFPALVRPMLVLLGGYVVLQGVQLVYSPGDIWKLVSDSFVDLLAPLFGMASAWSIMMMEARRDA
;
A
#
# COMPACT_ATOMS: atom_id res chain seq x y z
N MET A 1 -11.27 -7.82 -18.52
CA MET A 1 -10.01 -7.13 -18.87
C MET A 1 -10.10 -5.77 -18.23
N LEU A 2 -9.09 -5.35 -17.45
CA LEU A 2 -9.03 -4.01 -16.87
C LEU A 2 -8.65 -3.02 -17.98
N ASP A 3 -9.29 -1.86 -18.04
CA ASP A 3 -8.94 -0.81 -19.00
C ASP A 3 -8.06 0.28 -18.35
N GLY A 4 -7.57 1.22 -19.16
CA GLY A 4 -6.72 2.31 -18.65
C GLY A 4 -7.44 3.20 -17.62
N SER A 5 -8.77 3.24 -17.63
CA SER A 5 -9.55 4.01 -16.67
C SER A 5 -9.56 3.34 -15.29
N ASP A 6 -9.63 2.00 -15.24
CA ASP A 6 -9.55 1.23 -13.99
C ASP A 6 -8.23 1.51 -13.25
N PHE A 7 -7.11 1.63 -13.97
CA PHE A 7 -5.81 1.97 -13.36
C PHE A 7 -5.77 3.41 -12.84
N THR A 8 -6.34 4.37 -13.56
CA THR A 8 -6.45 5.76 -13.08
C THR A 8 -7.31 5.84 -11.82
N TRP A 9 -8.40 5.08 -11.74
CA TRP A 9 -9.25 5.03 -10.54
C TRP A 9 -8.54 4.48 -9.32
N VAL A 10 -7.68 3.48 -9.51
CA VAL A 10 -6.86 2.89 -8.44
C VAL A 10 -5.75 3.84 -7.98
N LEU A 11 -5.19 4.68 -8.85
CA LEU A 11 -4.24 5.71 -8.40
C LEU A 11 -4.95 6.90 -7.74
N TYR A 12 -6.17 7.21 -8.19
CA TYR A 12 -6.94 8.34 -7.68
C TYR A 12 -7.54 8.07 -6.30
N SER A 13 -7.83 6.81 -5.97
CA SER A 13 -8.31 6.40 -4.65
C SER A 13 -7.36 6.70 -3.51
N ASP A 14 -6.05 6.59 -3.75
CA ASP A 14 -5.06 6.84 -2.70
C ASP A 14 -4.95 8.33 -2.32
N VAL A 15 -5.55 9.22 -3.14
CA VAL A 15 -5.44 10.68 -2.97
C VAL A 15 -6.79 11.38 -2.80
N SER A 16 -7.93 10.67 -2.87
CA SER A 16 -9.27 11.24 -2.74
C SER A 16 -10.23 10.38 -1.92
N ASP A 17 -10.90 11.02 -0.97
CA ASP A 17 -12.00 10.49 -0.16
C ASP A 17 -13.19 9.96 -0.97
N VAL A 18 -13.55 10.64 -2.06
CA VAL A 18 -14.64 10.21 -2.98
C VAL A 18 -14.26 8.93 -3.74
N ALA A 19 -12.98 8.68 -3.94
CA ALA A 19 -12.50 7.55 -4.74
C ALA A 19 -12.37 6.24 -3.94
N ALA A 20 -12.24 6.32 -2.60
CA ALA A 20 -12.35 5.16 -1.71
C ALA A 20 -13.74 4.47 -1.83
N ASP A 21 -14.82 5.25 -1.85
CA ASP A 21 -16.18 4.72 -2.05
C ASP A 21 -16.35 4.03 -3.41
N VAL A 22 -15.70 4.55 -4.45
CA VAL A 22 -15.70 3.96 -5.80
C VAL A 22 -14.91 2.65 -5.83
N LEU A 23 -13.77 2.55 -5.15
CA LEU A 23 -13.01 1.31 -5.05
C LEU A 23 -13.79 0.22 -4.33
N VAL A 24 -14.30 0.53 -3.13
CA VAL A 24 -15.00 -0.45 -2.28
C VAL A 24 -16.28 -0.93 -2.98
N SER A 25 -17.02 -0.05 -3.64
CA SER A 25 -18.21 -0.44 -4.42
C SER A 25 -17.88 -1.30 -5.64
N ARG A 26 -16.66 -1.20 -6.18
CA ARG A 26 -16.16 -1.96 -7.32
C ARG A 26 -15.12 -2.98 -6.87
N GLY A 27 -15.46 -3.89 -5.96
CA GLY A 27 -14.54 -4.80 -5.24
C GLY A 27 -13.36 -5.43 -6.03
N ARG A 28 -13.46 -5.63 -7.36
CA ARG A 28 -12.31 -6.00 -8.20
C ARG A 28 -11.16 -4.97 -8.18
N LEU A 29 -11.48 -3.68 -8.12
CA LEU A 29 -10.53 -2.58 -8.07
C LEU A 29 -9.94 -2.45 -6.67
N TRP A 30 -10.75 -2.68 -5.63
CA TRP A 30 -10.27 -2.74 -4.25
C TRP A 30 -9.20 -3.83 -4.08
N VAL A 31 -9.45 -5.04 -4.58
CA VAL A 31 -8.46 -6.13 -4.59
C VAL A 31 -7.20 -5.75 -5.36
N LEU A 32 -7.35 -5.09 -6.52
CA LEU A 32 -6.20 -4.62 -7.30
C LEU A 32 -5.38 -3.57 -6.52
N ASN A 33 -6.04 -2.64 -5.84
CA ASN A 33 -5.37 -1.64 -5.01
C ASN A 33 -4.54 -2.31 -3.90
N THR A 34 -5.12 -3.28 -3.21
CA THR A 34 -4.43 -4.06 -2.18
C THR A 34 -3.21 -4.79 -2.73
N LEU A 35 -3.31 -5.39 -3.93
CA LEU A 35 -2.19 -6.08 -4.58
C LEU A 35 -1.06 -5.11 -4.95
N LEU A 36 -1.38 -3.89 -5.39
CA LEU A 36 -0.38 -2.86 -5.68
C LEU A 36 0.34 -2.39 -4.42
N HIS A 37 -0.37 -2.20 -3.30
CA HIS A 37 0.22 -1.85 -2.01
C HIS A 37 1.16 -2.96 -1.51
N PHE A 38 0.75 -4.22 -1.64
CA PHE A 38 1.62 -5.37 -1.34
C PHE A 38 2.87 -5.38 -2.22
N ALA A 39 2.71 -5.22 -3.54
CA ALA A 39 3.83 -5.18 -4.47
C ALA A 39 4.77 -3.99 -4.17
N GLY A 40 4.22 -2.83 -3.83
CA GLY A 40 4.96 -1.64 -3.43
C GLY A 40 5.82 -1.87 -2.18
N GLY A 41 5.24 -2.50 -1.14
CA GLY A 41 5.99 -2.89 0.04
C GLY A 41 7.11 -3.89 -0.25
N PHE A 42 6.84 -4.89 -1.10
CA PHE A 42 7.84 -5.88 -1.53
C PHE A 42 9.01 -5.22 -2.28
N ILE A 43 8.72 -4.45 -3.33
CA ILE A 43 9.72 -3.79 -4.16
C ILE A 43 10.50 -2.76 -3.35
N GLY A 44 9.81 -1.95 -2.52
CA GLY A 44 10.43 -0.96 -1.66
C GLY A 44 11.43 -1.58 -0.68
N MET A 45 11.11 -2.76 -0.13
CA MET A 45 12.04 -3.48 0.73
C MET A 45 13.27 -3.97 -0.04
N ILE A 46 13.11 -4.60 -1.21
CA ILE A 46 14.23 -5.03 -2.05
C ILE A 46 15.13 -3.85 -2.42
N LEU A 47 14.55 -2.72 -2.82
CA LEU A 47 15.30 -1.50 -3.14
C LEU A 47 16.05 -0.93 -1.93
N SER A 48 15.48 -1.04 -0.74
CA SER A 48 16.11 -0.57 0.51
C SER A 48 17.41 -1.30 0.82
N PHE A 49 17.56 -2.56 0.38
CA PHE A 49 18.82 -3.30 0.47
C PHE A 49 19.82 -2.95 -0.62
N GLY A 50 19.35 -2.81 -1.86
CA GLY A 50 20.21 -2.43 -2.98
C GLY A 50 20.71 -0.98 -2.89
N PHE A 51 19.95 -0.11 -2.23
CA PHE A 51 20.21 1.32 -2.11
C PHE A 51 19.92 1.80 -0.68
N PRO A 52 20.83 1.59 0.28
CA PRO A 52 20.63 1.97 1.68
C PRO A 52 20.31 3.45 1.89
N ALA A 53 20.76 4.32 0.98
CA ALA A 53 20.45 5.74 0.99
C ALA A 53 18.94 6.04 0.82
N LEU A 54 18.16 5.12 0.22
CA LEU A 54 16.72 5.25 0.02
C LEU A 54 15.90 4.89 1.26
N VAL A 55 16.48 4.20 2.24
CA VAL A 55 15.75 3.75 3.44
C VAL A 55 15.11 4.91 4.19
N ARG A 56 15.88 5.99 4.46
CA ARG A 56 15.35 7.17 5.16
C ARG A 56 14.22 7.85 4.37
N PRO A 57 14.38 8.19 3.08
CA PRO A 57 13.28 8.67 2.25
C PRO A 57 12.05 7.76 2.26
N MET A 58 12.22 6.44 2.15
CA MET A 58 11.10 5.49 2.15
C MET A 58 10.37 5.46 3.50
N LEU A 59 11.09 5.54 4.62
CA LEU A 59 10.47 5.68 5.95
C LEU A 59 9.73 7.01 6.11
N VAL A 60 10.23 8.11 5.54
CA VAL A 60 9.54 9.40 5.53
C VAL A 60 8.26 9.32 4.71
N LEU A 61 8.30 8.69 3.53
CA LEU A 61 7.13 8.48 2.68
C LEU A 61 6.09 7.59 3.37
N LEU A 62 6.51 6.50 4.02
CA LEU A 62 5.64 5.63 4.80
C LEU A 62 5.02 6.40 5.98
N GLY A 63 5.80 7.18 6.71
CA GLY A 63 5.30 8.04 7.79
C GLY A 63 4.28 9.06 7.28
N GLY A 64 4.55 9.71 6.14
CA GLY A 64 3.61 10.61 5.49
C GLY A 64 2.31 9.92 5.07
N TYR A 65 2.40 8.70 4.57
CA TYR A 65 1.25 7.88 4.21
C TYR A 65 0.38 7.52 5.42
N VAL A 66 0.99 7.10 6.54
CA VAL A 66 0.26 6.83 7.80
C VAL A 66 -0.46 8.07 8.32
N VAL A 67 0.18 9.23 8.26
CA VAL A 67 -0.44 10.51 8.67
C VAL A 67 -1.61 10.84 7.76
N LEU A 68 -1.46 10.69 6.44
CA LEU A 68 -2.51 10.94 5.45
C LEU A 68 -3.74 10.04 5.70
N GLN A 69 -3.52 8.76 5.95
CA GLN A 69 -4.58 7.81 6.32
C GLN A 69 -5.27 8.21 7.64
N GLY A 70 -4.49 8.67 8.63
CA GLY A 70 -5.04 9.23 9.88
C GLY A 70 -5.91 10.47 9.67
N VAL A 71 -5.52 11.38 8.77
CA VAL A 71 -6.31 12.56 8.40
C VAL A 71 -7.59 12.15 7.67
N GLN A 72 -7.51 11.21 6.72
CA GLN A 72 -8.68 10.70 6.00
C GLN A 72 -9.72 10.11 6.95
N LEU A 73 -9.30 9.34 7.97
CA LEU A 73 -10.17 8.79 9.00
C LEU A 73 -10.91 9.85 9.83
N VAL A 74 -10.31 11.03 10.02
CA VAL A 74 -10.89 12.11 10.83
C VAL A 74 -11.83 12.99 10.00
N TYR A 75 -11.52 13.23 8.72
CA TYR A 75 -12.18 14.27 7.91
C TYR A 75 -13.08 13.76 6.78
N SER A 76 -13.26 12.44 6.60
CA SER A 76 -14.15 11.89 5.57
C SER A 76 -15.56 11.65 6.12
N PRO A 77 -16.58 12.45 5.78
CA PRO A 77 -17.96 12.21 6.19
C PRO A 77 -18.55 11.03 5.40
N GLY A 78 -18.60 9.85 6.02
CA GLY A 78 -19.08 8.60 5.40
C GLY A 78 -19.21 7.43 6.38
N ASP A 79 -19.31 6.21 5.86
CA ASP A 79 -19.36 4.97 6.66
C ASP A 79 -17.98 4.66 7.23
N ILE A 80 -17.74 5.10 8.46
CA ILE A 80 -16.45 5.01 9.16
C ILE A 80 -15.86 3.60 9.15
N TRP A 81 -16.69 2.55 9.11
CA TRP A 81 -16.24 1.16 9.06
C TRP A 81 -15.55 0.81 7.75
N LYS A 82 -16.02 1.35 6.62
CA LYS A 82 -15.38 1.13 5.32
C LYS A 82 -14.02 1.81 5.28
N LEU A 83 -13.96 3.07 5.72
CA LEU A 83 -12.72 3.83 5.74
C LEU A 83 -11.67 3.19 6.67
N VAL A 84 -12.08 2.76 7.87
CA VAL A 84 -11.21 2.03 8.80
C VAL A 84 -10.72 0.73 8.19
N SER A 85 -11.59 -0.05 7.54
CA SER A 85 -11.21 -1.32 6.92
C SER A 85 -10.23 -1.12 5.76
N ASP A 86 -10.42 -0.06 4.97
CA ASP A 86 -9.57 0.29 3.83
C ASP A 86 -8.20 0.74 4.32
N SER A 87 -8.14 1.75 5.19
CA SER A 87 -6.89 2.24 5.79
C SER A 87 -6.13 1.14 6.54
N PHE A 88 -6.82 0.19 7.18
CA PHE A 88 -6.17 -0.94 7.84
C PHE A 88 -5.53 -1.90 6.84
N VAL A 89 -6.24 -2.24 5.75
CA VAL A 89 -5.72 -3.12 4.69
C VAL A 89 -4.55 -2.45 3.96
N ASP A 90 -4.66 -1.16 3.67
CA ASP A 90 -3.64 -0.34 3.03
C ASP A 90 -2.36 -0.22 3.86
N LEU A 91 -2.45 -0.36 5.18
CA LEU A 91 -1.29 -0.37 6.07
C LEU A 91 -0.69 -1.78 6.20
N LEU A 92 -1.53 -2.83 6.21
CA LEU A 92 -1.08 -4.21 6.29
C LEU A 92 -0.46 -4.73 4.99
N ALA A 93 -1.03 -4.39 3.84
CA ALA A 93 -0.59 -4.94 2.55
C ALA A 93 0.89 -4.62 2.26
N PRO A 94 1.38 -3.37 2.42
CA PRO A 94 2.80 -3.06 2.28
C PRO A 94 3.67 -3.81 3.30
N LEU A 95 3.22 -3.96 4.55
CA LEU A 95 3.95 -4.70 5.59
C LEU A 95 4.11 -6.17 5.24
N PHE A 96 3.06 -6.82 4.70
CA PHE A 96 3.16 -8.18 4.19
C PHE A 96 4.12 -8.29 3.00
N GLY A 97 4.10 -7.30 2.10
CA GLY A 97 5.06 -7.20 1.00
C GLY A 97 6.50 -7.14 1.50
N MET A 98 6.78 -6.24 2.45
CA MET A 98 8.09 -6.08 3.08
C MET A 98 8.54 -7.36 3.80
N ALA A 99 7.66 -7.98 4.60
CA ALA A 99 7.97 -9.21 5.33
C ALA A 99 8.28 -10.37 4.38
N SER A 100 7.55 -10.47 3.26
CA SER A 100 7.80 -11.47 2.22
C SER A 100 9.17 -11.28 1.56
N ALA A 101 9.52 -10.04 1.19
CA ALA A 101 10.83 -9.70 0.64
C ALA A 101 11.96 -10.02 1.62
N TRP A 102 11.80 -9.65 2.91
CA TRP A 102 12.75 -9.98 3.96
C TRP A 102 12.95 -11.50 4.10
N SER A 103 11.86 -12.27 4.10
CA SER A 103 11.96 -13.73 4.23
C SER A 103 12.73 -14.36 3.07
N ILE A 104 12.47 -13.94 1.83
CA ILE A 104 13.18 -14.45 0.65
C ILE A 104 14.68 -14.16 0.79
N MET A 105 15.02 -12.94 1.18
CA MET A 105 16.42 -12.56 1.34
C MET A 105 17.14 -13.33 2.45
N MET A 106 16.48 -13.55 3.59
CA MET A 106 17.05 -14.34 4.68
C MET A 106 17.22 -15.82 4.29
N MET A 107 16.34 -16.35 3.44
CA MET A 107 16.49 -17.70 2.90
C MET A 107 17.70 -17.78 1.97
N GLU A 108 17.92 -16.78 1.12
CA GLU A 108 19.07 -16.74 0.20
C GLU A 108 20.38 -16.58 0.97
N ALA A 109 20.44 -15.65 1.93
CA ALA A 109 21.63 -15.45 2.77
C ALA A 109 22.03 -16.71 3.56
N ARG A 110 21.07 -17.59 3.89
CA ARG A 110 21.33 -18.89 4.54
C ARG A 110 21.80 -19.97 3.58
N ARG A 111 21.51 -19.86 2.28
CA ARG A 111 22.00 -20.80 1.27
C ARG A 111 23.48 -20.55 0.96
N ASP A 112 23.92 -19.31 1.08
CA ASP A 112 25.29 -18.88 0.78
C ASP A 112 26.27 -19.00 1.97
N ALA A 113 25.80 -19.37 3.16
CA ALA A 113 26.57 -19.48 4.41
C ALA A 113 26.90 -20.94 4.78
#